data_AF-A0A437QV34-F1
#
_entry.id   AF-A0A437QV34-F1
#
_cell.length_a   1.000
_cell.length_b   1.000
_cell.length_c   1.000
_cell.angle_alpha   90.00
_cell.angle_beta   90.00
_cell.angle_gamma   90.00
#
_symmetry.space_group_name_H-M   'P 1'
#
loop_
_entity.id
_entity.type
_entity.pdbx_description
1 polymer ?
#
loop_
_entity_poly.entity_id
_entity_poly.type
_entity_poly.pdbx_seq_one_letter_code
_entity_poly.pdbx_strand_id
1 'polypeptide(L)'
;MITITEALGQILRGNAFLEFGFRHDLFNLTKLARFLRPQVEARTAKETQETALTMALSRLRRAAPAAPSSAEGHDLTLESVTVHSGLALRTFSRSPALQARLAKIYGEVHEKNGFCDLSLGMREVTIILDARLRDWLDEAVPQRPVYRNDEVAAVTARFPERHINAPGILYALMQRVTLQNINLIEISSTYTEISFFVAQADARLLFDTFFESFSLQSDPASTRRPLARGRK
;
A
#
# COMPACT_ATOMS: atom_id res chain seq x y z
N MET A 1 13.96 35.94 1.56
CA MET A 1 14.87 35.04 0.81
C MET A 1 15.28 33.92 1.74
N ILE A 2 15.11 32.66 1.35
CA ILE A 2 15.55 31.53 2.17
C ILE A 2 17.03 31.23 1.90
N THR A 3 17.72 30.73 2.91
CA THR A 3 19.13 30.32 2.79
C THR A 3 19.27 29.00 2.02
N ILE A 4 20.48 28.70 1.52
CA ILE A 4 20.78 27.41 0.87
C ILE A 4 20.45 26.23 1.79
N THR A 5 20.78 26.34 3.08
CA THR A 5 20.51 25.31 4.09
C THR A 5 19.01 25.09 4.29
N GLU A 6 18.22 26.17 4.38
CA GLU A 6 16.76 26.08 4.49
C GLU A 6 16.13 25.50 3.23
N ALA A 7 16.58 25.93 2.05
CA ALA A 7 16.10 25.42 0.76
C ALA A 7 16.36 23.91 0.65
N LEU A 8 17.58 23.47 0.96
CA LEU A 8 17.94 22.05 0.98
C LEU A 8 17.11 21.27 2.01
N GLY A 9 16.95 21.80 3.22
CA GLY A 9 16.15 21.17 4.27
C GLY A 9 14.67 21.04 3.92
N GLN A 10 14.11 21.98 3.15
CA GLN A 10 12.75 21.87 2.63
C GLN A 10 12.63 20.88 1.47
N ILE A 11 13.62 20.83 0.58
CA ILE A 11 13.61 19.89 -0.55
C ILE A 11 13.75 18.44 -0.04
N LEU A 12 14.65 18.20 0.91
CA LEU A 12 14.82 16.89 1.53
C LEU A 12 13.54 16.44 2.24
N ARG A 13 12.96 17.28 3.11
CA ARG A 13 11.69 16.96 3.81
C ARG A 13 10.48 16.86 2.88
N GLY A 14 10.53 17.50 1.72
CA GLY A 14 9.48 17.44 0.71
C GLY A 14 9.47 16.14 -0.10
N ASN A 15 10.47 15.27 0.06
CA ASN A 15 10.57 14.01 -0.67
C ASN A 15 11.07 12.89 0.26
N ALA A 16 10.17 11.97 0.60
CA ALA A 16 10.46 10.88 1.54
C ALA A 16 11.66 10.00 1.11
N PHE A 17 11.89 9.79 -0.18
CA PHE A 17 13.03 9.01 -0.67
C PHE A 17 14.36 9.75 -0.48
N LEU A 18 14.37 11.06 -0.75
CA LEU A 18 15.54 11.90 -0.51
C LEU A 18 15.84 12.01 0.98
N GLU A 19 14.81 12.18 1.82
CA GLU A 19 15.00 12.20 3.27
C GLU A 19 15.54 10.86 3.79
N PHE A 20 14.92 9.76 3.39
CA PHE A 20 15.35 8.41 3.79
C PHE A 20 16.79 8.15 3.37
N GLY A 21 17.12 8.31 2.09
CA GLY A 21 18.47 8.04 1.60
C GLY A 21 19.52 8.99 2.20
N PHE A 22 19.14 10.23 2.51
CA PHE A 22 20.04 11.19 3.15
C PHE A 22 20.30 10.86 4.63
N ARG A 23 19.28 10.41 5.36
CA ARG A 23 19.40 9.98 6.76
C ARG A 23 20.19 8.68 6.90
N HIS A 24 20.01 7.74 5.97
CA HIS A 24 20.69 6.44 5.98
C HIS A 24 22.06 6.43 5.27
N ASP A 25 22.62 7.60 4.95
CA ASP A 25 23.91 7.74 4.26
C ASP A 25 24.03 6.98 2.92
N LEU A 26 22.92 6.85 2.20
CA LEU A 26 22.84 6.11 0.93
C LEU A 26 23.29 6.95 -0.27
N PHE A 27 23.47 8.27 -0.10
CA PHE A 27 23.81 9.18 -1.19
C PHE A 27 25.27 9.61 -1.18
N ASN A 28 25.85 9.65 -2.37
CA ASN A 28 27.03 10.47 -2.62
C ASN A 28 26.64 11.96 -2.58
N LEU A 29 27.09 12.69 -1.55
CA LEU A 29 26.71 14.08 -1.33
C LEU A 29 27.05 15.02 -2.49
N THR A 30 28.14 14.75 -3.22
CA THR A 30 28.55 15.53 -4.38
C THR A 30 27.56 15.33 -5.54
N LYS A 31 27.21 14.07 -5.84
CA LYS A 31 26.19 13.76 -6.86
C LYS A 31 24.82 14.33 -6.47
N LEU A 32 24.45 14.23 -5.18
CA LEU A 32 23.21 14.78 -4.67
C LEU A 32 23.19 16.32 -4.78
N ALA A 33 24.29 17.00 -4.45
CA ALA A 33 24.41 18.45 -4.61
C ALA A 33 24.19 18.88 -6.06
N ARG A 34 24.79 18.17 -7.02
CA ARG A 34 24.61 18.45 -8.45
C ARG A 34 23.16 18.25 -8.91
N PHE A 35 22.52 17.20 -8.43
CA PHE A 35 21.11 16.90 -8.73
C PHE A 35 20.16 17.97 -8.14
N LEU A 36 20.41 18.43 -6.91
CA LEU A 36 19.54 19.39 -6.22
C LEU A 36 19.80 20.85 -6.62
N ARG A 37 20.96 21.16 -7.22
CA ARG A 37 21.37 22.52 -7.58
C ARG A 37 20.29 23.32 -8.32
N PRO A 38 19.66 22.83 -9.42
CA PRO A 38 18.66 23.62 -10.14
C PRO A 38 17.45 24.00 -9.27
N GLN A 39 17.04 23.10 -8.37
CA GLN A 39 15.92 23.34 -7.46
C GLN A 39 16.26 24.34 -6.36
N VAL A 40 17.51 24.31 -5.87
CA VAL A 40 17.99 25.27 -4.87
C VAL A 40 18.13 26.66 -5.48
N GLU A 41 18.71 26.78 -6.68
CA GLU A 41 18.85 28.06 -7.39
C GLU A 41 17.48 28.68 -7.68
N ALA A 42 16.50 27.88 -8.10
CA ALA A 42 15.12 28.32 -8.30
C ALA A 42 14.46 28.89 -7.04
N ARG A 43 14.71 28.30 -5.86
CA ARG A 43 14.12 28.76 -4.58
C ARG A 43 14.88 29.92 -3.93
N THR A 44 16.19 29.98 -4.15
CA THR A 44 17.06 31.00 -3.54
C THR A 44 17.26 32.22 -4.44
N ALA A 45 16.90 32.11 -5.73
CA ALA A 45 17.12 33.11 -6.77
C ALA A 45 18.59 33.55 -6.89
N LYS A 46 19.52 32.64 -6.60
CA LYS A 46 20.97 32.87 -6.62
C LYS A 46 21.67 31.67 -7.26
N GLU A 47 22.71 31.93 -8.03
CA GLU A 47 23.61 30.87 -8.46
C GLU A 47 24.34 30.27 -7.25
N THR A 48 24.47 28.96 -7.23
CA THR A 48 25.08 28.23 -6.11
C THR A 48 26.19 27.32 -6.60
N GLN A 49 27.32 27.30 -5.89
CA GLN A 49 28.42 26.40 -6.19
C GLN A 49 28.16 25.01 -5.62
N GLU A 50 28.55 23.96 -6.36
CA GLU A 50 28.41 22.56 -5.94
C GLU A 50 29.12 22.27 -4.60
N THR A 51 30.25 22.94 -4.35
CA THR A 51 31.00 22.87 -3.08
C THR A 51 30.19 23.42 -1.91
N ALA A 52 29.55 24.58 -2.07
CA ALA A 52 28.71 25.20 -1.05
C ALA A 52 27.49 24.32 -0.69
N LEU A 53 26.86 23.74 -1.71
CA LEU A 53 25.76 22.77 -1.55
C LEU A 53 26.22 21.50 -0.81
N THR A 54 27.36 20.93 -1.21
CA THR A 54 27.92 19.74 -0.57
C THR A 54 28.25 20.00 0.91
N MET A 55 28.80 21.17 1.23
CA MET A 55 29.07 21.58 2.62
C MET A 55 27.79 21.81 3.43
N ALA A 56 26.74 22.37 2.81
CA ALA A 56 25.45 22.55 3.46
C ALA A 56 24.80 21.19 3.75
N LEU A 57 24.80 20.26 2.79
CA LEU A 57 24.33 18.88 2.96
C LEU A 57 25.13 18.15 4.06
N SER A 58 26.46 18.24 4.06
CA SER A 58 27.29 17.64 5.11
C SER A 58 26.97 18.18 6.52
N ARG A 59 26.67 19.49 6.63
CA ARG A 59 26.23 20.10 7.90
C ARG A 59 24.85 19.60 8.32
N LEU A 60 23.89 19.56 7.40
CA LEU A 60 22.55 19.03 7.66
C LEU A 60 22.62 17.56 8.12
N ARG A 61 23.48 16.74 7.50
CA ARG A 61 23.66 15.33 7.88
C ARG A 61 24.24 15.18 9.29
N ARG A 62 25.18 16.04 9.69
CA ARG A 62 25.76 16.04 11.05
C ARG A 62 24.81 16.59 12.12
N ALA A 63 23.97 17.55 11.75
CA ALA A 63 22.98 18.15 12.66
C ALA A 63 21.72 17.29 12.80
N ALA A 64 21.45 16.41 11.83
CA ALA A 64 20.39 15.43 11.96
C ALA A 64 20.75 14.42 13.07
N PRO A 65 19.81 14.08 13.97
CA PRO A 65 20.02 12.96 14.86
C PRO A 65 20.35 11.72 14.03
N ALA A 66 21.26 10.87 14.53
CA ALA A 66 21.61 9.62 13.90
C ALA A 66 20.30 8.94 13.45
N ALA A 67 20.22 8.57 12.17
CA ALA A 67 19.08 7.79 11.73
C ALA A 67 18.99 6.59 12.67
N PRO A 68 17.79 6.28 13.22
CA PRO A 68 17.63 5.04 13.94
C PRO A 68 18.21 3.94 13.06
N SER A 69 19.10 3.12 13.64
CA SER A 69 19.67 1.98 12.94
C SER A 69 18.53 1.22 12.30
N SER A 70 18.55 1.12 10.97
CA SER A 70 17.71 0.25 10.14
C SER A 70 16.53 -0.43 10.87
N ALA A 71 15.30 -0.03 10.52
CA ALA A 71 14.03 -0.71 10.86
C ALA A 71 13.15 -0.15 12.00
N GLU A 72 13.38 1.05 12.53
CA GLU A 72 12.42 1.66 13.51
C GLU A 72 11.28 2.47 12.85
N GLY A 73 11.02 2.23 11.57
CA GLY A 73 9.87 2.80 10.85
C GLY A 73 8.64 1.92 10.98
N HIS A 74 8.10 1.83 12.20
CA HIS A 74 6.95 1.01 12.63
C HIS A 74 7.27 -0.49 12.71
N ASP A 75 7.15 -1.05 13.92
CA ASP A 75 6.99 -2.49 14.19
C ASP A 75 5.65 -2.97 13.60
N LEU A 76 5.52 -2.83 12.28
CA LEU A 76 4.32 -3.19 11.55
C LEU A 76 4.23 -4.70 11.59
N THR A 77 3.28 -5.13 12.40
CA THR A 77 3.00 -6.52 12.67
C THR A 77 1.65 -6.80 12.07
N LEU A 78 1.58 -7.86 11.27
CA LEU A 78 0.33 -8.32 10.68
C LEU A 78 -0.26 -9.40 11.58
N GLU A 79 -1.58 -9.43 11.70
CA GLU A 79 -2.28 -10.57 12.32
C GLU A 79 -2.30 -11.75 11.35
N SER A 80 -2.55 -11.46 10.07
CA SER A 80 -2.57 -12.47 9.02
C SER A 80 -2.40 -11.84 7.65
N VAL A 81 -1.93 -12.65 6.70
CA VAL A 81 -2.01 -12.37 5.26
C VAL A 81 -2.80 -13.51 4.65
N THR A 82 -3.79 -13.20 3.82
CA THR A 82 -4.60 -14.20 3.12
C THR A 82 -4.59 -13.96 1.62
N VAL A 83 -4.79 -15.02 0.85
CA VAL A 83 -4.90 -14.95 -0.61
C VAL A 83 -6.25 -15.51 -1.03
N HIS A 84 -7.01 -14.70 -1.77
CA HIS A 84 -8.22 -15.12 -2.47
C HIS A 84 -7.95 -15.14 -3.97
N SER A 85 -7.81 -16.35 -4.52
CA SER A 85 -7.57 -16.56 -5.96
C SER A 85 -8.88 -16.82 -6.70
N GLY A 86 -8.86 -16.65 -8.03
CA GLY A 86 -10.01 -16.93 -8.87
C GLY A 86 -11.10 -15.88 -8.74
N LEU A 87 -10.70 -14.61 -8.76
CA LEU A 87 -11.61 -13.47 -8.77
C LEU A 87 -11.79 -12.94 -10.19
N ALA A 88 -12.96 -12.41 -10.47
CA ALA A 88 -13.27 -11.65 -11.66
C ALA A 88 -13.64 -10.22 -11.29
N LEU A 89 -13.16 -9.28 -12.08
CA LEU A 89 -13.40 -7.86 -11.96
C LEU A 89 -14.23 -7.38 -13.15
N ARG A 90 -15.24 -6.57 -12.85
CA ARG A 90 -16.04 -5.83 -13.83
C ARG A 90 -16.15 -4.38 -13.40
N THR A 91 -15.74 -3.46 -14.26
CA THR A 91 -15.94 -2.02 -14.06
C THR A 91 -17.02 -1.54 -15.00
N PHE A 92 -18.00 -0.81 -14.49
CA PHE A 92 -19.12 -0.24 -15.24
C PHE A 92 -19.14 1.27 -15.07
N SER A 93 -19.59 2.01 -16.09
CA SER A 93 -19.94 3.42 -15.89
C SER A 93 -21.09 3.54 -14.89
N ARG A 94 -20.97 4.49 -13.96
CA ARG A 94 -21.98 4.71 -12.93
C ARG A 94 -23.29 5.19 -13.56
N SER A 95 -24.37 4.52 -13.20
CA SER A 95 -25.74 4.91 -13.58
C SER A 95 -26.69 4.75 -12.40
N PRO A 96 -27.78 5.53 -12.31
CA PRO A 96 -28.79 5.36 -11.27
C PRO A 96 -29.37 3.93 -11.23
N ALA A 97 -29.52 3.31 -12.41
CA ALA A 97 -30.00 1.93 -12.55
C ALA A 97 -29.03 0.92 -11.95
N LEU A 98 -27.72 1.09 -12.17
CA LEU A 98 -26.69 0.24 -11.54
C LEU A 98 -26.68 0.46 -10.02
N GLN A 99 -26.71 1.71 -9.57
CA GLN A 99 -26.66 2.05 -8.14
C GLN A 99 -27.83 1.44 -7.36
N ALA A 100 -29.04 1.44 -7.94
CA ALA A 100 -30.21 0.80 -7.35
C ALA A 100 -30.09 -0.73 -7.25
N ARG A 101 -29.22 -1.37 -8.04
CA ARG A 101 -29.01 -2.83 -8.08
C ARG A 101 -27.89 -3.30 -7.16
N LEU A 102 -26.97 -2.43 -6.75
CA LEU A 102 -25.77 -2.83 -5.98
C LEU A 102 -26.11 -3.57 -4.69
N ALA A 103 -27.11 -3.13 -3.94
CA ALA A 103 -27.54 -3.82 -2.72
C ALA A 103 -28.03 -5.25 -3.00
N LYS A 104 -28.76 -5.44 -4.11
CA LYS A 104 -29.20 -6.78 -4.54
C LYS A 104 -28.02 -7.64 -4.97
N ILE A 105 -27.09 -7.08 -5.74
CA ILE A 105 -25.89 -7.79 -6.20
C ILE A 105 -25.08 -8.27 -4.98
N TYR A 106 -24.84 -7.38 -4.03
CA TYR A 106 -24.10 -7.71 -2.80
C TYR A 106 -24.80 -8.80 -1.99
N GLY A 107 -26.12 -8.70 -1.79
CA GLY A 107 -26.90 -9.69 -1.07
C GLY A 107 -26.84 -11.09 -1.71
N GLU A 108 -26.99 -11.18 -3.03
CA GLU A 108 -26.95 -12.44 -3.77
C GLU A 108 -25.57 -13.10 -3.75
N VAL A 109 -24.49 -12.31 -3.84
CA VAL A 109 -23.12 -12.86 -3.69
C VAL A 109 -22.90 -13.38 -2.27
N HIS A 110 -23.40 -12.65 -1.26
CA HIS A 110 -23.31 -13.05 0.13
C HIS A 110 -24.08 -14.35 0.43
N GLU A 111 -25.31 -14.50 -0.11
CA GLU A 111 -26.10 -15.72 0.00
C GLU A 111 -25.40 -16.94 -0.61
N LYS A 112 -24.60 -16.73 -1.66
CA LYS A 112 -23.77 -17.76 -2.30
C LYS A 112 -22.43 -17.99 -1.59
N ASN A 113 -22.24 -17.37 -0.42
CA ASN A 113 -21.00 -17.37 0.36
C ASN A 113 -19.79 -17.05 -0.52
N GLY A 114 -19.94 -16.03 -1.37
CA GLY A 114 -18.91 -15.61 -2.31
C GLY A 114 -18.15 -14.37 -1.87
N PHE A 115 -16.93 -14.22 -2.37
CA PHE A 115 -16.17 -12.98 -2.22
C PHE A 115 -16.84 -11.85 -3.02
N CYS A 116 -16.93 -10.66 -2.43
CA CYS A 116 -17.43 -9.46 -3.09
C CYS A 116 -16.72 -8.22 -2.56
N ASP A 117 -16.12 -7.43 -3.45
CA ASP A 117 -15.61 -6.09 -3.18
C ASP A 117 -16.27 -5.10 -4.16
N LEU A 118 -16.69 -3.95 -3.63
CA LEU A 118 -17.44 -2.94 -4.36
C LEU A 118 -16.76 -1.58 -4.19
N SER A 119 -16.19 -1.08 -5.28
CA SER A 119 -15.60 0.27 -5.32
C SER A 119 -16.49 1.23 -6.08
N LEU A 120 -16.94 2.27 -5.39
CA LEU A 120 -17.87 3.28 -5.90
C LEU A 120 -17.14 4.59 -6.18
N GLY A 121 -16.75 4.80 -7.42
CA GLY A 121 -16.23 6.07 -7.90
C GLY A 121 -17.34 7.07 -8.26
N MET A 122 -16.92 8.29 -8.60
CA MET A 122 -17.83 9.32 -9.13
C MET A 122 -18.35 8.98 -10.53
N ARG A 123 -17.54 8.29 -11.33
CA ARG A 123 -17.85 7.97 -12.74
C ARG A 123 -18.05 6.48 -12.99
N GLU A 124 -17.47 5.65 -12.15
CA GLU A 124 -17.36 4.22 -12.39
C GLU A 124 -17.65 3.45 -11.11
N VAL A 125 -18.13 2.23 -11.28
CA VAL A 125 -18.32 1.26 -10.22
C VAL A 125 -17.56 0.01 -10.61
N THR A 126 -16.64 -0.42 -9.76
CA THR A 126 -15.95 -1.70 -9.92
C THR A 126 -16.56 -2.71 -8.96
N ILE A 127 -16.79 -3.91 -9.48
CA ILE A 127 -17.30 -5.07 -8.76
C ILE A 127 -16.28 -6.18 -8.94
N ILE A 128 -15.70 -6.65 -7.84
CA ILE A 128 -14.79 -7.79 -7.81
C ILE A 128 -15.48 -8.92 -7.05
N LEU A 129 -15.55 -10.10 -7.65
CA LEU A 129 -16.23 -11.25 -7.04
C LEU A 129 -15.61 -12.58 -7.45
N ASP A 130 -16.04 -13.68 -6.85
CA ASP A 130 -15.59 -15.01 -7.27
C ASP A 130 -15.84 -15.24 -8.77
N ALA A 131 -14.85 -15.71 -9.52
CA ALA A 131 -14.96 -15.93 -10.97
C ALA A 131 -16.13 -16.86 -11.36
N ARG A 132 -16.56 -17.75 -10.45
CA ARG A 132 -17.75 -18.62 -10.64
C ARG A 132 -19.08 -17.85 -10.73
N LEU A 133 -19.13 -16.59 -10.28
CA LEU A 133 -20.33 -15.74 -10.32
C LEU A 133 -20.26 -14.68 -11.43
N ARG A 134 -19.23 -14.68 -12.27
CA ARG A 134 -19.03 -13.66 -13.32
C ARG A 134 -20.17 -13.63 -14.34
N ASP A 135 -20.64 -14.81 -14.77
CA ASP A 135 -21.67 -14.92 -15.81
C ASP A 135 -23.01 -14.43 -15.24
N TRP A 136 -23.29 -14.78 -13.98
CA TRP A 136 -24.45 -14.26 -13.25
C TRP A 136 -24.40 -12.73 -13.08
N LEU A 137 -23.23 -12.14 -12.81
CA LEU A 137 -23.10 -10.69 -12.70
C LEU A 137 -23.36 -10.00 -14.04
N ASP A 138 -22.84 -10.55 -15.13
CA ASP A 138 -23.06 -10.05 -16.49
C ASP A 138 -24.56 -10.10 -16.88
N GLU A 139 -25.32 -11.08 -16.39
CA GLU A 139 -26.78 -11.14 -16.54
C GLU A 139 -27.50 -10.14 -15.61
N ALA A 140 -27.04 -9.99 -14.37
CA ALA A 140 -27.64 -9.10 -13.37
C ALA A 140 -27.48 -7.61 -13.72
N VAL A 141 -26.43 -7.28 -14.46
CA VAL A 141 -26.08 -5.93 -14.94
C VAL A 141 -26.13 -5.91 -16.47
N PRO A 142 -27.26 -5.50 -17.09
CA PRO A 142 -27.40 -5.48 -18.55
C PRO A 142 -26.44 -4.52 -19.26
N GLN A 143 -25.85 -3.59 -18.51
CA GLN A 143 -24.90 -2.61 -19.02
C GLN A 143 -23.59 -3.31 -19.35
N ARG A 144 -23.04 -3.04 -20.54
CA ARG A 144 -21.69 -3.50 -20.89
C ARG A 144 -20.65 -2.85 -19.97
N PRO A 145 -19.76 -3.62 -19.33
CA PRO A 145 -18.68 -3.06 -18.53
C PRO A 145 -17.66 -2.37 -19.44
N VAL A 146 -17.06 -1.30 -18.91
CA VAL A 146 -15.97 -0.55 -19.56
C VAL A 146 -14.64 -1.29 -19.44
N TYR A 147 -14.48 -2.13 -18.42
CA TYR A 147 -13.29 -2.95 -18.21
C TYR A 147 -13.67 -4.30 -17.58
N ARG A 148 -12.94 -5.35 -17.98
CA ARG A 148 -13.11 -6.73 -17.50
C ARG A 148 -11.75 -7.34 -17.27
N ASN A 149 -11.61 -8.11 -16.19
CA ASN A 149 -10.47 -8.98 -15.96
C ASN A 149 -10.95 -10.23 -15.23
N ASP A 150 -10.58 -11.42 -15.71
CA ASP A 150 -10.98 -12.71 -15.11
C ASP A 150 -9.82 -13.42 -14.39
N GLU A 151 -8.62 -12.83 -14.41
CA GLU A 151 -7.39 -13.39 -13.83
C GLU A 151 -6.93 -12.52 -12.66
N VAL A 152 -7.83 -12.30 -11.70
CA VAL A 152 -7.58 -11.46 -10.52
C VAL A 152 -7.44 -12.32 -9.27
N ALA A 153 -6.58 -11.88 -8.37
CA ALA A 153 -6.49 -12.39 -7.01
C ALA A 153 -6.37 -11.24 -6.02
N ALA A 154 -6.87 -11.43 -4.80
CA ALA A 154 -6.70 -10.50 -3.70
C ALA A 154 -5.68 -11.04 -2.71
N VAL A 155 -4.74 -10.19 -2.31
CA VAL A 155 -3.86 -10.43 -1.16
C VAL A 155 -4.26 -9.45 -0.06
N THR A 156 -4.82 -9.97 1.02
CA THR A 156 -5.35 -9.17 2.13
C THR A 156 -4.42 -9.25 3.31
N ALA A 157 -3.95 -8.09 3.78
CA ALA A 157 -3.20 -7.94 5.01
C ALA A 157 -4.15 -7.45 6.11
N ARG A 158 -4.20 -8.16 7.23
CA ARG A 158 -4.95 -7.76 8.44
C ARG A 158 -3.99 -7.24 9.51
N PHE A 159 -4.36 -6.14 10.14
CA PHE A 159 -3.59 -5.48 11.19
C PHE A 159 -4.34 -5.45 12.51
N PRO A 160 -3.64 -5.50 13.64
CA PRO A 160 -4.24 -5.27 14.95
C PRO A 160 -4.68 -3.82 15.11
N GLU A 161 -5.71 -3.58 15.92
CA GLU A 161 -6.31 -2.25 16.09
C GLU A 161 -5.31 -1.16 16.54
N ARG A 162 -4.25 -1.53 17.26
CA ARG A 162 -3.19 -0.60 17.68
C ARG A 162 -2.53 0.14 16.50
N HIS A 163 -2.58 -0.44 15.31
CA HIS A 163 -1.95 0.08 14.11
C HIS A 163 -2.87 1.03 13.32
N ILE A 164 -4.15 1.15 13.65
CA ILE A 164 -5.10 1.98 12.88
C ILE A 164 -4.69 3.44 12.82
N ASN A 165 -4.21 3.99 13.93
CA ASN A 165 -3.77 5.39 14.02
C ASN A 165 -2.27 5.55 13.75
N ALA A 166 -1.57 4.47 13.40
CA ALA A 166 -0.16 4.53 13.09
C ALA A 166 0.02 5.06 11.66
N PRO A 167 0.74 6.17 11.47
CA PRO A 167 0.95 6.74 10.14
C PRO A 167 1.85 5.83 9.30
N GLY A 168 1.59 5.76 7.99
CA GLY A 168 2.52 5.15 7.03
C GLY A 168 2.37 3.65 6.78
N ILE A 169 1.35 2.98 7.32
CA ILE A 169 1.08 1.55 7.07
C ILE A 169 0.87 1.26 5.59
N LEU A 170 -0.06 1.98 4.96
CA LEU A 170 -0.34 1.82 3.54
C LEU A 170 0.92 2.07 2.71
N TYR A 171 1.72 3.07 3.08
CA TYR A 171 3.00 3.35 2.42
C TYR A 171 3.98 2.18 2.56
N ALA A 172 4.13 1.62 3.76
CA ALA A 172 5.02 0.49 4.00
C ALA A 172 4.65 -0.73 3.14
N LEU A 173 3.35 -1.05 3.01
CA LEU A 173 2.88 -2.13 2.15
C LEU A 173 3.10 -1.82 0.67
N MET A 174 2.72 -0.62 0.22
CA MET A 174 2.90 -0.17 -1.16
C MET A 174 4.38 -0.17 -1.58
N GLN A 175 5.28 0.17 -0.66
CA GLN A 175 6.72 0.10 -0.90
C GLN A 175 7.15 -1.33 -1.23
N ARG A 176 6.64 -2.33 -0.51
CA ARG A 176 6.94 -3.75 -0.78
C ARG A 176 6.39 -4.21 -2.13
N VAL A 177 5.16 -3.84 -2.45
CA VAL A 177 4.54 -4.13 -3.76
C VAL A 177 5.39 -3.55 -4.89
N THR A 178 5.78 -2.29 -4.76
CA THR A 178 6.54 -1.55 -5.79
C THR A 178 7.92 -2.16 -6.01
N LEU A 179 8.60 -2.60 -4.94
CA LEU A 179 9.93 -3.22 -5.04
C LEU A 179 9.91 -4.56 -5.80
N GLN A 180 8.78 -5.26 -5.80
CA GLN A 180 8.58 -6.49 -6.57
C GLN A 180 8.13 -6.25 -8.02
N ASN A 181 7.95 -4.98 -8.42
CA ASN A 181 7.46 -4.61 -9.74
C ASN A 181 6.10 -5.26 -10.08
N ILE A 182 5.24 -5.40 -9.06
CA ILE A 182 3.89 -5.98 -9.22
C ILE A 182 2.91 -4.87 -9.61
N ASN A 183 2.17 -5.09 -10.69
CA ASN A 183 1.11 -4.17 -11.09
C ASN A 183 -0.13 -4.34 -10.20
N LEU A 184 -0.62 -3.22 -9.70
CA LEU A 184 -1.79 -3.19 -8.83
C LEU A 184 -3.04 -2.83 -9.63
N ILE A 185 -4.02 -3.71 -9.62
CA ILE A 185 -5.29 -3.53 -10.31
C ILE A 185 -6.19 -2.63 -9.47
N GLU A 186 -6.29 -2.92 -8.17
CA GLU A 186 -7.15 -2.18 -7.24
C GLU A 186 -6.65 -2.33 -5.79
N ILE A 187 -7.05 -1.40 -4.92
CA ILE A 187 -6.85 -1.49 -3.48
C ILE A 187 -8.19 -1.22 -2.80
N SER A 188 -8.56 -2.07 -1.86
CA SER A 188 -9.63 -1.76 -0.90
C SER A 188 -9.09 -1.78 0.53
N SER A 189 -9.66 -0.94 1.39
CA SER A 189 -9.27 -0.84 2.79
C SER A 189 -10.50 -0.74 3.66
N THR A 190 -10.50 -1.50 4.75
CA THR A 190 -11.45 -1.42 5.84
C THR A 190 -10.72 -1.03 7.12
N TYR A 191 -11.42 -1.08 8.26
CA TYR A 191 -10.89 -0.67 9.56
C TYR A 191 -9.57 -1.35 9.93
N THR A 192 -9.44 -2.65 9.66
CA THR A 192 -8.27 -3.47 10.06
C THR A 192 -7.68 -4.27 8.90
N GLU A 193 -8.12 -4.03 7.67
CA GLU A 193 -7.69 -4.81 6.50
C GLU A 193 -7.37 -3.90 5.33
N ILE A 194 -6.35 -4.30 4.57
CA ILE A 194 -6.03 -3.73 3.26
C ILE A 194 -5.91 -4.90 2.28
N SER A 195 -6.71 -4.89 1.24
CA SER A 195 -6.70 -5.86 0.16
C SER A 195 -6.07 -5.27 -1.09
N PHE A 196 -5.08 -5.97 -1.63
CA PHE A 196 -4.41 -5.64 -2.89
C PHE A 196 -4.90 -6.60 -3.96
N PHE A 197 -5.56 -6.06 -4.98
CA PHE A 197 -6.00 -6.84 -6.14
C PHE A 197 -4.93 -6.79 -7.22
N VAL A 198 -4.41 -7.95 -7.58
CA VAL A 198 -3.30 -8.12 -8.53
C VAL A 198 -3.64 -9.20 -9.55
N ALA A 199 -2.82 -9.33 -10.59
CA ALA A 199 -2.93 -10.45 -11.51
C ALA A 199 -2.74 -11.77 -10.73
N GLN A 200 -3.50 -12.81 -11.11
CA GLN A 200 -3.44 -14.09 -10.41
C GLN A 200 -2.03 -14.71 -10.37
N ALA A 201 -1.21 -14.44 -11.39
CA ALA A 201 0.19 -14.87 -11.45
C ALA A 201 1.09 -14.21 -10.39
N ASP A 202 0.79 -12.96 -9.99
CA ASP A 202 1.61 -12.18 -9.05
C ASP A 202 1.21 -12.39 -7.59
N ALA A 203 0.03 -12.98 -7.34
CA ALA A 203 -0.53 -13.14 -6.00
C ALA A 203 0.39 -13.88 -5.05
N ARG A 204 1.06 -14.93 -5.54
CA ARG A 204 1.99 -15.72 -4.73
C ARG A 204 3.20 -14.91 -4.31
N LEU A 205 3.82 -14.20 -5.25
CA LEU A 205 4.98 -13.35 -4.98
C LEU A 205 4.63 -12.25 -3.96
N LEU A 206 3.46 -11.64 -4.10
CA LEU A 206 3.01 -10.60 -3.17
C LEU A 206 2.76 -11.17 -1.77
N PHE A 207 2.10 -12.32 -1.67
CA PHE A 207 1.88 -13.00 -0.39
C PHE A 207 3.20 -13.30 0.31
N ASP A 208 4.14 -13.95 -0.39
CA ASP A 208 5.45 -14.31 0.17
C ASP A 208 6.20 -13.03 0.61
N THR A 209 6.13 -11.96 -0.19
CA THR A 209 6.72 -10.66 0.16
C THR A 209 6.16 -10.07 1.45
N PHE A 210 4.84 -10.07 1.63
CA PHE A 210 4.22 -9.56 2.87
C PHE A 210 4.52 -10.47 4.06
N PHE A 211 4.46 -11.78 3.87
CA PHE A 211 4.74 -12.76 4.91
C PHE A 211 6.19 -12.67 5.43
N GLU A 212 7.15 -12.43 4.54
CA GLU A 212 8.57 -12.28 4.89
C GLU A 212 8.92 -10.88 5.41
N SER A 213 8.27 -9.84 4.88
CA SER A 213 8.58 -8.45 5.24
C SER A 213 8.03 -8.03 6.60
N PHE A 214 7.03 -8.74 7.13
CA PHE A 214 6.33 -8.35 8.34
C PHE A 214 6.19 -9.53 9.29
N SER A 215 6.55 -9.31 10.56
CA SER A 215 6.40 -10.31 11.61
C SER A 215 4.90 -10.59 11.84
N LEU A 216 4.51 -11.87 11.79
CA LEU A 216 3.18 -12.30 12.19
C LEU A 216 3.09 -12.35 13.71
N GLN A 217 2.08 -11.70 14.28
CA GLN A 217 1.84 -11.80 15.71
C GLN A 217 1.26 -13.18 16.02
N SER A 218 1.96 -13.98 16.83
CA SER A 218 1.42 -15.24 17.36
C SER A 218 0.33 -14.90 18.37
N ASP A 219 -0.90 -15.36 18.14
CA ASP A 219 -2.01 -15.16 19.05
C ASP A 219 -1.75 -15.89 20.40
N PRO A 220 -1.60 -15.16 21.53
CA PRO A 220 -1.42 -15.77 22.85
C PRO A 220 -2.65 -16.58 23.32
N ALA A 221 -3.80 -16.48 22.65
CA ALA A 221 -4.99 -17.26 22.98
C ALA A 221 -4.94 -18.72 22.46
N SER A 222 -4.04 -19.06 21.53
CA SER A 222 -3.92 -20.43 21.00
C SER A 222 -3.16 -21.39 21.93
N THR A 223 -2.43 -20.89 22.93
CA THR A 223 -1.57 -21.69 23.83
C THR A 223 -2.23 -22.05 25.17
N ARG A 224 -3.52 -21.74 25.37
CA ARG A 224 -4.27 -22.11 26.59
C ARG A 224 -5.46 -23.01 26.30
N ARG A 225 -5.20 -24.25 25.89
CA ARG A 225 -6.08 -25.39 26.20
C ARG A 225 -5.28 -26.43 26.98
N PRO A 226 -5.45 -26.53 28.32
CA PRO A 226 -5.09 -27.75 29.00
C PRO A 226 -6.02 -28.86 28.52
N LEU A 227 -5.43 -29.95 28.04
CA LEU A 227 -6.11 -31.22 27.84
C LEU A 227 -6.83 -31.59 29.15
N ALA A 228 -8.16 -31.58 29.11
CA ALA A 228 -8.98 -32.26 30.11
C ALA A 228 -8.63 -33.76 30.04
N ARG A 229 -7.71 -34.22 30.90
CA ARG A 229 -7.48 -35.65 31.11
C ARG A 229 -8.56 -36.19 32.02
N GLY A 230 -9.21 -37.23 31.52
CA GLY A 230 -10.40 -37.87 32.03
C GLY A 230 -10.34 -38.30 33.50
N ARG A 231 -11.54 -38.28 34.09
CA ARG A 231 -11.94 -39.04 35.27
C ARG A 231 -11.56 -40.51 35.09
N LYS A 232 -10.95 -41.09 36.12
CA LYS A 232 -11.13 -42.49 36.50
C LYS A 232 -12.01 -42.50 37.75
#